data_AF-A0A0C9R9V7-F1
#
_entry.id   AF-A0A0C9R9V7-F1
#
_cell.length_a   1.000
_cell.length_b   1.000
_cell.length_c   1.000
_cell.angle_alpha   90.00
_cell.angle_beta   90.00
_cell.angle_gamma   90.00
#
_symmetry.space_group_name_H-M   'P 1'
#
loop_
_entity.id
_entity.type
_entity.pdbx_description
1 polymer ?
#
loop_
_entity_poly.entity_id
_entity_poly.type
_entity_poly.pdbx_seq_one_letter_code
_entity_poly.pdbx_strand_id
1 'polypeptide(L)'
;TTEAGPVYLNVKLRTVMARSYTVLQYLVIIGGFTFTLSQDRRFRIQVYDEYPEYQEYQEFQDYQEDQPPREEVRHQPVQGPVQLQFKKEERKKEQDFSKIPGVPGVDFPLYHQVPKTGFSCSRVPFVPGMYANPETGCQAYHVCHDGREGHQGASFLCSNGTLFNQKEFACDWWYNVNCHEATKLYGLNGDLTTNPFVPKDRKEAIAREKLRIAVF
;
A
#
# COMPACT_ATOMS: atom_id res chain seq x y z
N THR A 1 -14.97 48.90 -27.19
CA THR A 1 -14.30 49.05 -25.89
C THR A 1 -15.42 49.21 -24.87
N THR A 2 -15.73 48.28 -23.97
CA THR A 2 -14.91 47.44 -23.08
C THR A 2 -15.75 46.19 -22.70
N GLU A 3 -15.17 44.99 -22.79
CA GLU A 3 -15.80 43.77 -22.26
C GLU A 3 -15.63 43.74 -20.74
N ALA A 4 -16.75 43.66 -20.00
CA ALA A 4 -16.74 43.47 -18.56
C ALA A 4 -16.63 41.97 -18.24
N GLY A 5 -15.44 41.53 -17.84
CA GLY A 5 -15.23 40.18 -17.30
C GLY A 5 -15.87 40.00 -15.92
N PRO A 6 -16.12 38.75 -15.48
CA PRO A 6 -16.71 38.49 -14.18
C PRO A 6 -15.78 38.91 -13.02
N VAL A 7 -16.35 39.68 -12.08
CA VAL A 7 -15.69 40.07 -10.83
C VAL A 7 -15.88 38.94 -9.81
N TYR A 8 -14.78 38.37 -9.30
CA TYR A 8 -14.83 37.36 -8.24
C TYR A 8 -14.66 38.01 -6.87
N LEU A 9 -15.58 37.71 -5.95
CA LEU A 9 -15.60 38.23 -4.59
C LEU A 9 -15.20 37.10 -3.63
N ASN A 10 -14.03 37.23 -3.00
CA ASN A 10 -13.54 36.23 -2.04
C ASN A 10 -14.19 36.45 -0.67
N VAL A 11 -15.09 35.55 -0.25
CA VAL A 11 -15.71 35.59 1.08
C VAL A 11 -15.04 34.55 1.98
N LYS A 12 -14.44 35.01 3.09
CA LYS A 12 -13.82 34.17 4.10
C LYS A 12 -14.86 33.78 5.16
N LEU A 13 -15.46 32.60 5.06
CA LEU A 13 -16.36 32.11 6.10
C LEU A 13 -15.55 31.42 7.22
N ARG A 14 -15.68 31.94 8.45
CA ARG A 14 -15.27 31.23 9.67
C ARG A 14 -16.34 30.18 10.00
N THR A 15 -15.93 28.93 10.13
CA THR A 15 -16.77 27.81 10.54
C THR A 15 -17.24 28.00 11.99
N VAL A 16 -18.55 28.05 12.20
CA VAL A 16 -19.18 27.83 13.51
C VAL A 16 -19.73 26.41 13.49
N MET A 17 -19.19 25.54 14.35
CA MET A 17 -19.78 24.21 14.58
C MET A 17 -21.15 24.37 15.24
N ALA A 18 -22.19 23.84 14.61
CA ALA A 18 -23.47 23.60 15.26
C ALA A 18 -23.86 22.13 15.08
N ARG A 19 -23.75 21.39 16.19
CA ARG A 19 -24.43 20.12 16.41
C ARG A 19 -25.95 20.34 16.37
N SER A 20 -26.66 19.28 16.02
CA SER A 20 -28.08 19.03 16.27
C SER A 20 -29.01 19.22 15.07
N TYR A 21 -29.62 18.10 14.68
CA TYR A 21 -30.60 17.95 13.62
C TYR A 21 -31.95 18.53 14.05
N THR A 22 -32.41 19.59 13.38
CA THR A 22 -33.83 19.96 13.33
C THR A 22 -34.09 20.64 11.99
N VAL A 23 -34.85 19.98 11.13
CA VAL A 23 -35.26 20.44 9.80
C VAL A 23 -36.31 21.53 9.96
N LEU A 24 -35.94 22.79 9.74
CA LEU A 24 -36.90 23.89 9.56
C LEU A 24 -37.11 24.10 8.05
N GLN A 25 -38.30 23.75 7.55
CA GLN A 25 -38.68 24.03 6.17
C GLN A 25 -38.94 25.53 6.02
N TYR A 26 -38.11 26.21 5.21
CA TYR A 26 -38.39 27.58 4.77
C TYR A 26 -39.11 27.54 3.42
N LEU A 27 -40.39 27.89 3.42
CA LEU A 27 -41.16 28.22 2.22
C LEU A 27 -40.67 29.56 1.67
N VAL A 28 -39.91 29.54 0.57
CA VAL A 28 -39.60 30.76 -0.19
C VAL A 28 -40.64 30.88 -1.31
N ILE A 29 -41.61 31.79 -1.13
CA ILE A 29 -42.55 32.17 -2.18
C ILE A 29 -41.90 33.29 -3.01
N ILE A 30 -41.51 32.98 -4.24
CA ILE A 30 -41.26 33.97 -5.29
C ILE A 30 -42.23 33.66 -6.43
N GLY A 31 -43.21 34.55 -6.64
CA GLY A 31 -43.97 34.65 -7.88
C GLY A 31 -44.69 33.38 -8.34
N GLY A 32 -45.68 32.90 -7.58
CA GLY A 32 -46.84 32.19 -8.14
C GLY A 32 -46.62 30.86 -8.89
N PHE A 33 -45.46 30.21 -8.79
CA PHE A 33 -45.23 28.88 -9.37
C PHE A 33 -44.72 27.90 -8.30
N THR A 34 -45.47 26.82 -8.07
CA THR A 34 -45.00 25.68 -7.28
C THR A 34 -44.06 24.84 -8.14
N PHE A 35 -42.76 24.87 -7.87
CA PHE A 35 -41.80 23.92 -8.45
C PHE A 35 -41.53 22.79 -7.45
N THR A 36 -41.95 21.57 -7.79
CA THR A 36 -41.42 20.36 -7.15
C THR A 36 -40.02 20.13 -7.68
N LEU A 37 -38.98 20.52 -6.94
CA LEU A 37 -37.62 20.12 -7.28
C LEU A 37 -37.48 18.61 -7.01
N SER A 38 -37.60 17.86 -8.10
CA SER A 38 -37.27 16.45 -8.19
C SER A 38 -35.89 16.20 -7.61
N GLN A 39 -35.86 15.26 -6.67
CA GLN A 39 -34.67 14.63 -6.12
C GLN A 39 -33.89 13.98 -7.28
N ASP A 40 -32.76 14.58 -7.66
CA ASP A 40 -31.56 13.80 -7.98
C ASP A 40 -30.40 14.73 -8.33
N ARG A 41 -29.40 14.76 -7.45
CA ARG A 41 -27.99 14.76 -7.82
C ARG A 41 -27.17 14.49 -6.57
N ARG A 42 -26.59 13.29 -6.51
CA ARG A 42 -25.54 12.91 -5.55
C ARG A 42 -24.43 13.94 -5.61
N PHE A 43 -24.32 14.79 -4.59
CA PHE A 43 -23.09 15.55 -4.38
C PHE A 43 -22.08 14.61 -3.75
N ARG A 44 -21.14 14.14 -4.56
CA ARG A 44 -19.93 13.47 -4.08
C ARG A 44 -18.98 14.58 -3.65
N ILE A 45 -18.87 14.80 -2.34
CA ILE A 45 -17.82 15.63 -1.77
C ILE A 45 -16.50 14.92 -2.10
N GLN A 46 -15.70 15.49 -3.01
CA GLN A 46 -14.31 15.08 -3.18
C GLN A 46 -13.47 16.02 -2.33
N VAL A 47 -12.99 15.50 -1.20
CA VAL A 47 -11.89 16.12 -0.45
C VAL A 47 -10.62 15.65 -1.16
N TYR A 48 -9.95 16.55 -1.87
CA TYR A 48 -8.58 16.34 -2.30
C TYR A 48 -7.69 17.09 -1.31
N ASP A 49 -6.99 16.34 -0.47
CA ASP A 49 -5.83 16.88 0.25
C ASP A 49 -4.69 16.96 -0.77
N GLU A 50 -4.28 18.18 -1.07
CA GLU A 50 -3.19 18.51 -1.99
C GLU A 50 -1.86 18.10 -1.35
N TYR A 51 -1.34 16.94 -1.76
CA TYR A 51 -0.01 16.48 -1.41
C TYR A 51 1.02 17.18 -2.30
N PRO A 52 2.09 17.80 -1.74
CA PRO A 52 3.15 18.36 -2.55
C PRO A 52 3.90 17.24 -3.28
N GLU A 53 3.96 17.42 -4.59
CA GLU A 53 4.52 16.52 -5.61
C GLU A 53 6.02 16.27 -5.39
N TYR A 54 6.40 15.00 -5.43
CA TYR A 54 7.79 14.52 -5.31
C TYR A 54 8.61 14.96 -6.53
N GLN A 55 9.28 16.12 -6.44
CA GLN A 55 10.33 16.52 -7.39
C GLN A 55 11.72 16.28 -6.80
N GLU A 56 12.14 15.02 -6.71
CA GLU A 56 13.58 14.67 -6.61
C GLU A 56 13.80 13.22 -7.08
N TYR A 57 13.48 12.94 -8.35
CA TYR A 57 13.77 11.64 -9.00
C TYR A 57 14.40 11.81 -10.41
N GLN A 58 14.96 12.97 -10.73
CA GLN A 58 15.50 13.27 -12.06
C GLN A 58 17.03 13.35 -12.13
N GLU A 59 17.75 12.44 -11.48
CA GLU A 59 19.21 12.34 -11.69
C GLU A 59 19.75 10.91 -11.67
N PHE A 60 19.08 10.00 -12.38
CA PHE A 60 19.64 8.65 -12.66
C PHE A 60 19.28 8.11 -14.06
N GLN A 61 19.01 8.98 -15.03
CA GLN A 61 18.69 8.59 -16.43
C GLN A 61 19.89 8.70 -17.38
N ASP A 62 21.06 8.15 -17.01
CA ASP A 62 22.17 8.02 -17.96
C ASP A 62 22.89 6.67 -17.87
N TYR A 63 22.11 5.58 -17.95
CA TYR A 63 22.64 4.29 -18.39
C TYR A 63 21.93 3.92 -19.69
N GLN A 64 22.65 4.17 -20.77
CA GLN A 64 22.26 4.05 -22.16
C GLN A 64 21.76 2.64 -22.53
N GLU A 65 20.73 2.64 -23.36
CA GLU A 65 19.97 1.50 -23.87
C GLU A 65 20.66 0.92 -25.11
N ASP A 66 21.60 0.00 -24.93
CA ASP A 66 22.11 -0.83 -26.03
C ASP A 66 21.18 -2.04 -26.25
N GLN A 67 20.02 -1.78 -26.87
CA GLN A 67 19.22 -2.83 -27.51
C GLN A 67 19.69 -2.98 -28.97
N PRO A 68 20.18 -4.15 -29.43
CA PRO A 68 20.48 -4.34 -30.83
C PRO A 68 19.19 -4.34 -31.69
N PRO A 69 19.25 -3.89 -32.96
CA PRO A 69 18.06 -3.77 -33.81
C PRO A 69 17.39 -5.11 -34.05
N ARG A 70 16.06 -5.12 -34.03
CA ARG A 70 15.23 -6.27 -34.39
C ARG A 70 15.35 -6.51 -35.90
N GLU A 71 16.10 -7.53 -36.32
CA GLU A 71 16.07 -7.98 -37.71
C GLU A 71 14.68 -8.54 -38.05
N GLU A 72 14.12 -8.05 -39.16
CA GLU A 72 12.84 -8.51 -39.69
C GLU A 72 13.00 -9.92 -40.30
N VAL A 73 12.45 -10.93 -39.64
CA VAL A 73 12.62 -12.34 -40.02
C VAL A 73 11.78 -12.66 -41.28
N ARG A 74 12.43 -12.57 -42.45
CA ARG A 74 11.90 -13.16 -43.70
C ARG A 74 11.99 -14.69 -43.60
N HIS A 75 10.85 -15.35 -43.55
CA HIS A 75 10.79 -16.81 -43.46
C HIS A 75 11.21 -17.43 -44.80
N GLN A 76 12.33 -18.13 -44.83
CA GLN A 76 12.69 -19.09 -45.89
C GLN A 76 12.43 -20.52 -45.39
N PRO A 77 11.95 -21.44 -46.25
CA PRO A 77 11.72 -22.82 -45.84
C PRO A 77 13.05 -23.55 -45.65
N VAL A 78 13.34 -23.99 -44.42
CA VAL A 78 14.54 -24.76 -44.08
C VAL A 78 14.31 -26.23 -44.45
N GLN A 79 14.97 -26.69 -45.52
CA GLN A 79 15.09 -28.12 -45.83
C GLN A 79 16.39 -28.64 -45.21
N GLY A 80 16.29 -29.28 -44.03
CA GLY A 80 17.41 -29.94 -43.37
C GLY A 80 17.00 -30.59 -42.04
N PRO A 81 17.69 -31.64 -41.56
CA PRO A 81 17.35 -32.27 -40.30
C PRO A 81 17.63 -31.32 -39.12
N VAL A 82 16.58 -30.97 -38.38
CA VAL A 82 16.65 -30.16 -37.16
C VAL A 82 17.35 -30.99 -36.08
N GLN A 83 18.58 -30.61 -35.71
CA GLN A 83 19.19 -31.12 -34.48
C GLN A 83 18.67 -30.27 -33.31
N LEU A 84 17.71 -30.82 -32.56
CA LEU A 84 17.31 -30.23 -31.26
C LEU A 84 18.49 -30.34 -30.29
N GLN A 85 19.22 -29.24 -30.11
CA GLN A 85 20.15 -29.12 -29.00
C GLN A 85 19.39 -28.77 -27.74
N PHE A 86 19.00 -29.80 -26.98
CA PHE A 86 18.50 -29.63 -25.63
C PHE A 86 19.66 -29.20 -24.73
N LYS A 87 19.77 -27.90 -24.47
CA LYS A 87 20.62 -27.40 -23.40
C LYS A 87 20.03 -27.90 -22.08
N LYS A 88 20.69 -28.87 -21.46
CA LYS A 88 20.29 -29.40 -20.15
C LYS A 88 20.29 -28.25 -19.15
N GLU A 89 19.12 -27.83 -18.68
CA GLU A 89 19.04 -26.92 -17.53
C GLU A 89 19.74 -27.58 -16.34
N GLU A 90 20.74 -26.90 -15.81
CA GLU A 90 21.39 -27.32 -14.56
C GLU A 90 20.34 -27.26 -13.45
N ARG A 91 20.14 -28.38 -12.73
CA ARG A 91 19.23 -28.42 -11.59
C ARG A 91 19.64 -27.35 -10.59
N LYS A 92 18.73 -26.41 -10.28
CA LYS A 92 18.90 -25.47 -9.16
C LYS A 92 19.33 -26.28 -7.94
N LYS A 93 20.46 -25.90 -7.33
CA LYS A 93 20.94 -26.53 -6.10
C LYS A 93 19.85 -26.40 -5.05
N GLU A 94 19.48 -27.53 -4.46
CA GLU A 94 18.55 -27.59 -3.34
C GLU A 94 19.12 -26.78 -2.16
N GLN A 95 18.25 -26.08 -1.43
CA GLN A 95 18.68 -25.24 -0.32
C GLN A 95 19.12 -26.13 0.86
N ASP A 96 20.29 -25.86 1.41
CA ASP A 96 20.81 -26.54 2.60
C ASP A 96 20.18 -25.95 3.87
N PHE A 97 19.30 -26.71 4.52
CA PHE A 97 18.62 -26.32 5.76
C PHE A 97 19.40 -26.68 7.04
N SER A 98 20.56 -27.34 6.94
CA SER A 98 21.32 -27.80 8.12
C SER A 98 21.77 -26.66 9.05
N LYS A 99 21.80 -25.43 8.55
CA LYS A 99 22.20 -24.22 9.28
C LYS A 99 21.03 -23.47 9.91
N ILE A 100 19.80 -23.86 9.63
CA ILE A 100 18.60 -23.24 10.20
C ILE A 100 18.16 -24.11 11.38
N PRO A 101 18.06 -23.56 12.60
CA PRO A 101 17.59 -24.32 13.75
C PRO A 101 16.13 -24.72 13.55
N GLY A 102 15.76 -25.92 14.00
CA GLY A 102 14.42 -26.48 13.88
C GLY A 102 14.21 -27.32 12.61
N VAL A 103 13.02 -27.87 12.47
CA VAL A 103 12.60 -28.77 11.40
C VAL A 103 11.62 -28.03 10.47
N PRO A 104 11.96 -27.83 9.18
CA PRO A 104 11.03 -27.25 8.22
C PRO A 104 9.71 -28.04 8.14
N GLY A 105 8.59 -27.33 8.08
CA GLY A 105 7.24 -27.89 8.05
C GLY A 105 6.69 -28.30 9.42
N VAL A 106 7.52 -28.33 10.47
CA VAL A 106 7.12 -28.59 11.85
C VAL A 106 7.25 -27.33 12.68
N ASP A 107 8.45 -26.75 12.74
CA ASP A 107 8.74 -25.57 13.56
C ASP A 107 8.47 -24.26 12.81
N PHE A 108 8.66 -24.29 11.49
CA PHE A 108 8.37 -23.15 10.62
C PHE A 108 7.90 -23.62 9.23
N PRO A 109 7.02 -22.88 8.55
CA PRO A 109 6.55 -23.18 7.20
C PRO A 109 7.65 -23.03 6.14
N LEU A 110 7.47 -23.72 5.00
CA LEU A 110 8.42 -23.73 3.89
C LEU A 110 7.72 -23.42 2.56
N TYR A 111 7.22 -22.20 2.42
CA TYR A 111 6.62 -21.73 1.17
C TYR A 111 7.69 -21.26 0.18
N HIS A 112 7.50 -21.60 -1.10
CA HIS A 112 8.35 -21.10 -2.21
C HIS A 112 7.75 -19.88 -2.91
N GLN A 113 6.45 -19.67 -2.74
CA GLN A 113 5.68 -18.54 -3.25
C GLN A 113 4.57 -18.23 -2.24
N VAL A 114 4.11 -16.99 -2.19
CA VAL A 114 3.01 -16.61 -1.28
C VAL A 114 1.75 -17.40 -1.68
N PRO A 115 1.23 -18.30 -0.83
CA PRO A 115 0.01 -19.04 -1.14
C PRO A 115 -1.21 -18.11 -1.14
N LYS A 116 -2.25 -18.47 -1.88
CA LYS A 116 -3.54 -17.77 -1.78
C LYS A 116 -4.13 -18.02 -0.39
N THR A 117 -4.47 -16.93 0.28
CA THR A 117 -5.09 -16.92 1.61
C THR A 117 -6.32 -16.01 1.61
N GLY A 118 -7.06 -16.00 2.72
CA GLY A 118 -8.18 -15.08 2.89
C GLY A 118 -7.77 -13.61 2.98
N PHE A 119 -6.50 -13.29 3.28
CA PHE A 119 -6.03 -11.93 3.57
C PHE A 119 -6.50 -10.89 2.55
N SER A 120 -6.87 -9.70 3.02
CA SER A 120 -7.19 -8.56 2.16
C SER A 120 -6.95 -7.22 2.85
N CYS A 121 -6.37 -6.28 2.12
CA CYS A 121 -6.15 -4.90 2.57
C CYS A 121 -7.45 -4.14 2.84
N SER A 122 -8.60 -4.60 2.35
CA SER A 122 -9.90 -4.01 2.69
C SER A 122 -10.40 -4.38 4.09
N ARG A 123 -9.77 -5.37 4.75
CA ARG A 123 -10.19 -5.90 6.07
C ARG A 123 -9.21 -5.57 7.20
N VAL A 124 -8.17 -4.78 6.92
CA VAL A 124 -7.17 -4.37 7.91
C VAL A 124 -7.46 -2.95 8.44
N PRO A 125 -7.05 -2.62 9.67
CA PRO A 125 -7.46 -1.37 10.32
C PRO A 125 -6.71 -0.11 9.86
N PHE A 126 -5.50 -0.23 9.30
CA PHE A 126 -4.67 0.92 8.92
C PHE A 126 -4.12 0.78 7.50
N VAL A 127 -4.13 1.88 6.76
CA VAL A 127 -3.47 1.97 5.45
C VAL A 127 -2.80 3.34 5.37
N PRO A 128 -1.48 3.43 5.09
CA PRO A 128 -0.57 2.32 4.77
C PRO A 128 -0.16 1.48 5.99
N GLY A 129 0.15 0.19 5.76
CA GLY A 129 0.55 -0.73 6.84
C GLY A 129 1.15 -2.06 6.35
N MET A 130 1.93 -2.71 7.23
CA MET A 130 2.48 -4.05 7.02
C MET A 130 1.79 -5.05 7.94
N TYR A 131 1.45 -6.21 7.40
CA TYR A 131 0.58 -7.19 8.04
C TYR A 131 1.17 -8.60 7.91
N ALA A 132 1.43 -9.24 9.04
CA ALA A 132 1.73 -10.67 9.07
C ALA A 132 0.55 -11.46 8.47
N ASN A 133 0.80 -12.62 7.88
CA ASN A 133 -0.28 -13.51 7.46
C ASN A 133 -0.33 -14.78 8.33
N PRO A 134 -1.23 -14.83 9.34
CA PRO A 134 -1.36 -15.99 10.22
C PRO A 134 -1.72 -17.29 9.51
N GLU A 135 -2.44 -17.23 8.38
CA GLU A 135 -2.82 -18.44 7.61
C GLU A 135 -1.59 -19.13 7.01
N THR A 136 -0.46 -18.41 6.88
CA THR A 136 0.82 -18.93 6.37
C THR A 136 1.83 -19.19 7.47
N GLY A 137 1.41 -19.24 8.74
CA GLY A 137 2.34 -19.29 9.88
C GLY A 137 3.25 -18.06 9.95
N CYS A 138 2.79 -16.92 9.43
CA CYS A 138 3.53 -15.65 9.34
C CYS A 138 4.80 -15.67 8.48
N GLN A 139 5.02 -16.69 7.64
CA GLN A 139 6.12 -16.61 6.67
C GLN A 139 5.78 -15.64 5.54
N ALA A 140 4.52 -15.55 5.14
CA ALA A 140 4.05 -14.48 4.28
C ALA A 140 3.66 -13.24 5.09
N TYR A 141 3.90 -12.09 4.51
CA TYR A 141 3.37 -10.81 4.98
C TYR A 141 2.95 -9.95 3.80
N HIS A 142 2.10 -8.97 4.08
CA HIS A 142 1.48 -8.11 3.09
C HIS A 142 1.71 -6.64 3.43
N VAL A 143 1.93 -5.83 2.40
CA VAL A 143 2.02 -4.38 2.50
C VAL A 143 0.80 -3.79 1.80
N CYS A 144 -0.03 -3.10 2.59
CA CYS A 144 -1.20 -2.41 2.10
C CYS A 144 -0.88 -0.92 1.91
N HIS A 145 -1.11 -0.42 0.71
CA HIS A 145 -0.94 0.99 0.36
C HIS A 145 -2.19 1.50 -0.39
N ASP A 146 -2.04 2.17 -1.53
CA ASP A 146 -3.15 2.75 -2.31
C ASP A 146 -3.96 1.71 -3.12
N GLY A 147 -3.57 0.44 -3.08
CA GLY A 147 -4.29 -0.67 -3.70
C GLY A 147 -3.87 -0.98 -5.14
N ARG A 148 -2.83 -0.32 -5.67
CA ARG A 148 -2.28 -0.63 -7.00
C ARG A 148 -1.76 -2.06 -7.14
N GLU A 149 -1.36 -2.68 -6.04
CA GLU A 149 -0.88 -4.07 -5.97
C GLU A 149 -2.03 -5.09 -5.82
N GLY A 150 -3.28 -4.62 -5.87
CA GLY A 150 -4.48 -5.44 -5.79
C GLY A 150 -5.01 -5.65 -4.36
N HIS A 151 -6.03 -6.49 -4.24
CA HIS A 151 -6.80 -6.69 -3.00
C HIS A 151 -6.02 -7.20 -1.78
N GLN A 152 -4.86 -7.85 -1.99
CA GLN A 152 -3.96 -8.31 -0.91
C GLN A 152 -2.77 -7.37 -0.70
N GLY A 153 -2.65 -6.30 -1.49
CA GLY A 153 -1.46 -5.46 -1.52
C GLY A 153 -0.23 -6.21 -2.04
N ALA A 154 0.94 -5.61 -1.86
CA ALA A 154 2.20 -6.27 -2.18
C ALA A 154 2.43 -7.42 -1.19
N SER A 155 2.78 -8.59 -1.70
CA SER A 155 2.90 -9.81 -0.89
C SER A 155 4.31 -10.36 -0.97
N PHE A 156 4.85 -10.74 0.20
CA PHE A 156 6.25 -11.16 0.33
C PHE A 156 6.36 -12.40 1.20
N LEU A 157 7.46 -13.14 1.03
CA LEU A 157 7.87 -14.21 1.95
C LEU A 157 9.11 -13.78 2.72
N CYS A 158 9.12 -14.04 4.02
CA CYS A 158 10.34 -14.13 4.81
C CYS A 158 11.18 -15.32 4.36
N SER A 159 12.50 -15.22 4.56
CA SER A 159 13.42 -16.31 4.22
C SER A 159 13.16 -17.54 5.08
N ASN A 160 13.54 -18.73 4.58
CA ASN A 160 13.33 -19.98 5.30
C ASN A 160 14.00 -19.96 6.68
N GLY A 161 13.24 -20.31 7.73
CA GLY A 161 13.66 -20.21 9.13
C GLY A 161 13.29 -18.89 9.82
N THR A 162 12.67 -17.94 9.10
CA THR A 162 12.23 -16.67 9.66
C THR A 162 10.74 -16.43 9.40
N LEU A 163 10.12 -15.65 10.28
CA LEU A 163 8.72 -15.29 10.27
C LEU A 163 8.58 -13.78 10.40
N PHE A 164 7.53 -13.20 9.82
CA PHE A 164 7.26 -11.78 9.94
C PHE A 164 6.79 -11.45 11.36
N ASN A 165 7.62 -10.70 12.07
CA ASN A 165 7.33 -10.21 13.40
C ASN A 165 6.53 -8.90 13.29
N GLN A 166 5.22 -8.99 13.53
CA GLN A 166 4.32 -7.83 13.44
C GLN A 166 4.72 -6.68 14.38
N LYS A 167 5.37 -6.98 15.50
CA LYS A 167 5.81 -5.99 16.48
C LYS A 167 6.96 -5.13 15.95
N GLU A 168 7.90 -5.77 15.27
CA GLU A 168 9.15 -5.16 14.79
C GLU A 168 9.07 -4.72 13.32
N PHE A 169 7.98 -5.06 12.62
CA PHE A 169 7.80 -4.84 11.19
C PHE A 169 8.93 -5.43 10.32
N ALA A 170 9.49 -6.56 10.75
CA ALA A 170 10.62 -7.22 10.11
C ALA A 170 10.51 -8.75 10.24
N CYS A 171 11.23 -9.48 9.37
CA CYS A 171 11.39 -10.91 9.54
C CYS A 171 12.40 -11.19 10.67
N ASP A 172 12.05 -12.09 11.58
CA ASP A 172 12.89 -12.53 12.69
C ASP A 172 12.90 -14.07 12.73
N TRP A 173 13.82 -14.67 13.47
CA TRP A 173 13.88 -16.12 13.65
C TRP A 173 12.54 -16.68 14.13
N TRP A 174 12.14 -17.83 13.60
CA TRP A 174 10.82 -18.41 13.87
C TRP A 174 10.50 -18.55 15.37
N TYR A 175 11.52 -18.86 16.19
CA TYR A 175 11.37 -19.02 17.64
C TYR A 175 11.21 -17.69 18.41
N ASN A 176 11.46 -16.54 17.78
CA ASN A 176 11.22 -15.22 18.35
C ASN A 176 9.81 -14.67 18.01
N VAL A 177 9.06 -15.34 17.14
CA VAL A 177 7.80 -14.83 16.59
C VAL A 177 6.62 -15.66 17.07
N ASN A 178 5.76 -15.05 17.88
CA ASN A 178 4.46 -15.61 18.21
C ASN A 178 3.41 -15.22 17.14
N CYS A 179 3.32 -16.02 16.09
CA CYS A 179 2.43 -15.72 14.95
C CYS A 179 0.94 -15.62 15.35
N HIS A 180 0.50 -16.36 16.39
CA HIS A 180 -0.89 -16.32 16.84
C HIS A 180 -1.30 -14.94 17.39
N GLU A 181 -0.35 -14.16 17.88
CA GLU A 181 -0.61 -12.82 18.42
C GLU A 181 -0.51 -11.72 17.36
N ALA A 182 -0.08 -12.03 16.14
CA ALA A 182 0.19 -11.04 15.11
C ALA A 182 -1.03 -10.14 14.82
N THR A 183 -2.24 -10.70 14.73
CA THR A 183 -3.46 -9.91 14.46
C THR A 183 -3.79 -8.91 15.55
N LYS A 184 -3.48 -9.22 16.82
CA LYS A 184 -3.65 -8.30 17.96
C LYS A 184 -2.71 -7.10 17.85
N LEU A 185 -1.57 -7.28 17.17
CA LEU A 185 -0.53 -6.27 16.99
C LEU A 185 -0.72 -5.42 15.72
N TYR A 186 -1.75 -5.67 14.90
CA TYR A 186 -2.04 -4.84 13.73
C TYR A 186 -2.27 -3.35 14.08
N GLY A 187 -2.67 -3.08 15.32
CA GLY A 187 -2.74 -1.74 15.93
C GLY A 187 -1.47 -0.91 15.79
N LEU A 188 -0.30 -1.55 15.76
CA LEU A 188 0.99 -0.86 15.67
C LEU A 188 1.18 -0.12 14.33
N ASN A 189 0.45 -0.49 13.29
CA ASN A 189 0.43 0.28 12.04
C ASN A 189 -0.18 1.68 12.23
N GLY A 190 -0.96 1.90 13.28
CA GLY A 190 -1.47 3.23 13.63
C GLY A 190 -0.49 4.08 14.44
N ASP A 191 0.58 3.50 14.99
CA ASP A 191 1.54 4.23 15.81
C ASP A 191 2.52 5.00 14.93
N LEU A 192 2.47 6.33 15.03
CA LEU A 192 3.30 7.22 14.23
C LEU A 192 4.80 7.07 14.50
N THR A 193 5.18 6.56 15.67
CA THR A 193 6.59 6.40 16.06
C THR A 193 7.20 5.11 15.51
N THR A 194 6.41 4.04 15.42
CA THR A 194 6.90 2.72 14.97
C THR A 194 6.56 2.41 13.52
N ASN A 195 5.46 2.92 12.97
CA ASN A 195 5.02 2.61 11.60
C ASN A 195 6.13 2.93 10.56
N PRO A 196 6.59 1.95 9.76
CA PRO A 196 7.64 2.15 8.76
C PRO A 196 7.31 3.16 7.65
N PHE A 197 6.03 3.40 7.38
CA PHE A 197 5.56 4.33 6.35
C PHE A 197 5.52 5.79 6.82
N VAL A 198 5.80 6.07 8.10
CA VAL A 198 5.88 7.44 8.60
C VAL A 198 7.30 7.99 8.36
N PRO A 199 7.44 9.15 7.68
CA PRO A 199 8.74 9.79 7.45
C PRO A 199 9.52 10.06 8.74
N LYS A 200 10.84 9.96 8.67
CA LYS A 200 11.74 10.06 9.84
C LYS A 200 11.66 11.44 10.51
N ASP A 201 11.62 12.51 9.72
CA ASP A 201 11.46 13.90 10.18
C ASP A 201 10.16 14.09 10.98
N ARG A 202 9.05 13.48 10.53
CA ARG A 202 7.79 13.47 11.26
C ARG A 202 7.89 12.71 12.58
N LYS A 203 8.56 11.55 12.60
CA LYS A 203 8.82 10.79 13.84
C LYS A 203 9.62 11.62 14.85
N GLU A 204 10.68 12.28 14.39
CA GLU A 204 11.52 13.14 15.21
C GLU A 204 10.75 14.35 15.75
N ALA A 205 9.89 14.98 14.95
CA ALA A 205 9.04 16.08 15.41
C ALA A 205 8.08 15.63 16.54
N ILE A 206 7.45 14.48 16.39
CA ILE A 206 6.56 13.90 17.43
C ILE A 206 7.35 13.59 18.71
N ALA A 207 8.56 13.03 18.58
CA ALA A 207 9.40 12.72 19.73
C ALA A 207 9.82 13.99 20.49
N ARG A 208 10.22 15.05 19.76
CA ARG A 208 10.58 16.35 20.37
C ARG A 208 9.39 16.97 21.09
N GLU A 209 8.19 16.89 20.52
CA GLU A 209 6.99 17.43 21.17
C GLU A 209 6.60 16.65 22.44
N LYS A 210 6.68 15.31 22.40
CA LYS A 210 6.48 14.48 23.60
C LYS A 210 7.48 14.82 24.71
N LEU A 211 8.75 15.04 24.36
CA LEU A 211 9.78 15.46 25.32
C LEU A 211 9.49 16.84 25.92
N ARG A 212 8.96 17.79 25.13
CA ARG A 212 8.53 19.08 25.67
C ARG A 212 7.44 18.88 26.71
N ILE A 213 6.38 18.16 26.39
CA ILE A 213 5.24 17.93 27.30
C ILE A 213 5.69 17.27 28.63
N ALA A 214 6.68 16.38 28.59
CA ALA A 214 7.15 15.67 29.77
C ALA A 214 8.10 16.47 30.70
N VAL A 215 8.60 17.63 30.25
CA VAL A 215 9.59 18.45 31.00
C VAL A 215 8.93 19.65 31.71
N PHE A 216 7.60 19.74 31.71
CA PHE A 216 6.84 20.79 32.42
C PHE A 216 6.29 20.33 33.77
#